data_AF-A0A0L6VB31-F1
#
_entry.id   AF-A0A0L6VB31-F1
#
_cell.length_a   1.000
_cell.length_b   1.000
_cell.length_c   1.000
_cell.angle_alpha   90.00
_cell.angle_beta   90.00
_cell.angle_gamma   90.00
#
_symmetry.space_group_name_H-M   'P 1'
#
loop_
_entity.id
_entity.type
_entity.pdbx_description
1 polymer ?
#
loop_
_entity_poly.entity_id
_entity_poly.type
_entity_poly.pdbx_seq_one_letter_code
_entity_poly.pdbx_strand_id
1 'polypeptide(L)'
;MQLANGFSNKAYQYALGDANEFTPHNFAELMKKKIPPKFVGKTPEPQPYEEYLNVLNDYNRASQTVRKAWMALATIDIEGTAGEAKVVEELGTVLANVDPKMMSKFQSESQAAANGIERTKYPLPQKPASYLKDFKNKNYQYSSFPRARAIQLNEDIPKVPVDSDFSTVEEVIHALPPDLDLTTELYRYSLIKDFEDILLDNVRPNAEKILQTAAKQQIEESLKTPSLLEKSINSYISKLGEDDYVRFFGEPPASVYTKLAKSATPKEKILHALENYENLLHEADYNKLREASTSSDPRINFKRALNLIKQAQERQEPKLDSYIKILKEFEGQALNQRGTNYPYLDELFHRHMIDDATYAKLNSPEMNPTAFHDVLGTRPQFTKTLMDQFRKRLEAESLEQVAQNNLPDAAITHLTHSYFEQLDSQAKKFYLTTNAFTKPNSMKFGEAIRVYDESSLRKLHSLPPDSDLVAKSLVEAHLPEAPPADELEVFLNEVHLTGHSPRNYEVDHPILKDNQFPSIDFRLREFFEKPLLKDDARLIGTRYAHMSDAARQSLNAAANALFQDYEKLIEAAKSGDNLKKKIAVLEGQLREDIPPMLEIMSFIEHNKKIGNVLGG
;
A
#
# COMPACT_ATOMS: atom_id res chain seq x y z
N MET A 1 3.36 -11.33 28.17
CA MET A 1 4.36 -11.65 27.13
C MET A 1 5.68 -12.22 27.67
N GLN A 2 6.30 -11.63 28.70
CA GLN A 2 7.55 -12.16 29.30
C GLN A 2 7.42 -13.63 29.74
N LEU A 3 6.34 -13.98 30.47
CA LEU A 3 6.03 -15.36 30.88
C LEU A 3 5.93 -16.34 29.68
N ALA A 4 5.19 -15.95 28.64
CA ALA A 4 4.95 -16.77 27.45
C ALA A 4 6.23 -17.05 26.64
N ASN A 5 7.13 -16.06 26.56
CA ASN A 5 8.43 -16.21 25.88
C ASN A 5 9.33 -17.27 26.55
N GLY A 6 9.24 -17.41 27.88
CA GLY A 6 9.99 -18.44 28.60
C GLY A 6 9.57 -19.87 28.28
N PHE A 7 8.29 -20.10 27.96
CA PHE A 7 7.76 -21.43 27.61
C PHE A 7 8.03 -21.84 26.15
N SER A 8 8.23 -20.87 25.26
CA SER A 8 8.19 -21.08 23.82
C SER A 8 9.57 -21.20 23.16
N ASN A 9 10.67 -20.86 23.85
CA ASN A 9 12.01 -20.89 23.25
C ASN A 9 13.03 -21.62 24.16
N LYS A 10 13.48 -22.80 23.70
CA LYS A 10 14.50 -23.63 24.37
C LYS A 10 15.84 -22.92 24.57
N ALA A 11 16.13 -21.86 23.80
CA ALA A 11 17.33 -21.03 23.97
C ALA A 11 17.32 -20.26 25.30
N TYR A 12 16.16 -20.08 25.93
CA TYR A 12 16.09 -19.42 27.23
C TYR A 12 16.37 -20.35 28.42
N GLN A 13 16.55 -21.66 28.26
CA GLN A 13 17.02 -22.60 29.31
C GLN A 13 16.49 -22.31 30.73
N TYR A 14 15.22 -21.91 30.88
CA TYR A 14 14.67 -21.65 32.20
C TYR A 14 14.48 -22.99 32.91
N ALA A 15 15.10 -23.14 34.09
CA ALA A 15 14.86 -24.23 35.00
C ALA A 15 14.14 -23.67 36.21
N LEU A 16 13.05 -24.32 36.63
CA LEU A 16 12.52 -24.11 37.96
C LEU A 16 13.56 -24.73 38.91
N GLY A 17 13.96 -24.03 39.96
CA GLY A 17 15.07 -24.41 40.85
C GLY A 17 14.95 -25.77 41.56
N ASP A 18 13.94 -26.57 41.22
CA ASP A 18 13.60 -27.90 41.71
C ASP A 18 13.84 -29.02 40.67
N ALA A 19 14.61 -28.74 39.60
CA ALA A 19 14.93 -29.65 38.48
C ALA A 19 13.77 -29.99 37.52
N ASN A 20 12.62 -29.31 37.63
CA ASN A 20 11.51 -29.47 36.70
C ASN A 20 11.62 -28.55 35.47
N GLU A 21 11.17 -29.02 34.30
CA GLU A 21 11.12 -28.21 33.08
C GLU A 21 10.20 -27.01 33.24
N PHE A 22 10.60 -25.86 32.69
CA PHE A 22 9.80 -24.64 32.70
C PHE A 22 8.63 -24.74 31.70
N THR A 23 7.54 -25.36 32.13
CA THR A 23 6.28 -25.53 31.39
C THR A 23 5.14 -24.72 32.04
N PRO A 24 4.07 -24.40 31.31
CA PRO A 24 2.89 -23.73 31.88
C PRO A 24 2.33 -24.47 33.11
N HIS A 25 2.31 -25.80 33.07
CA HIS A 25 1.84 -26.65 34.18
C HIS A 25 2.74 -26.51 35.42
N ASN A 26 4.05 -26.73 35.27
CA ASN A 26 4.98 -26.69 36.41
C ASN A 26 5.08 -25.29 37.02
N PHE A 27 4.99 -24.25 36.19
CA PHE A 27 4.97 -22.87 36.68
C PHE A 27 3.66 -22.54 37.39
N ALA A 28 2.51 -23.04 36.93
CA ALA A 28 1.25 -22.91 37.63
C ALA A 28 1.28 -23.58 39.01
N GLU A 29 1.87 -24.78 39.12
CA GLU A 29 2.05 -25.47 40.40
C GLU A 29 2.96 -24.71 41.37
N LEU A 30 4.01 -24.06 40.85
CA LEU A 30 4.83 -23.16 41.67
C LEU A 30 4.02 -21.96 42.17
N MET A 31 3.16 -21.37 41.34
CA MET A 31 2.29 -20.26 41.74
C MET A 31 1.32 -20.67 42.84
N LYS A 32 0.67 -21.83 42.71
CA LYS A 32 -0.23 -22.37 43.75
C LYS A 32 0.47 -22.57 45.10
N LYS A 33 1.78 -22.86 45.09
CA LYS A 33 2.59 -23.02 46.31
C LYS A 33 3.04 -21.70 46.92
N LYS A 34 3.35 -20.70 46.09
CA LYS A 34 3.99 -19.44 46.51
C LYS A 34 3.00 -18.30 46.75
N ILE A 35 1.85 -18.33 46.08
CA ILE A 35 0.80 -17.32 46.21
C ILE A 35 -0.31 -17.90 47.10
N PRO A 36 -0.66 -17.24 48.22
CA PRO A 36 -1.72 -17.72 49.11
C PRO A 36 -3.07 -17.86 48.39
N PRO A 37 -3.86 -18.91 48.69
CA PRO A 37 -5.18 -19.07 48.11
C PRO A 37 -6.14 -17.98 48.62
N LYS A 38 -6.96 -17.45 47.72
CA LYS A 38 -8.01 -16.49 48.06
C LYS A 38 -9.32 -17.21 48.40
N PHE A 39 -10.17 -16.57 49.19
CA PHE A 39 -11.43 -17.16 49.65
C PHE A 39 -12.61 -16.23 49.41
N VAL A 40 -13.71 -16.78 48.88
CA VAL A 40 -15.03 -16.16 48.89
C VAL A 40 -15.84 -16.87 49.97
N GLY A 41 -15.97 -16.25 51.14
CA GLY A 41 -16.55 -16.90 52.32
C GLY A 41 -15.61 -17.97 52.90
N LYS A 42 -16.05 -19.24 52.92
CA LYS A 42 -15.24 -20.40 53.35
C LYS A 42 -14.66 -21.22 52.19
N THR A 43 -14.96 -20.83 50.94
CA THR A 43 -14.58 -21.60 49.75
C THR A 43 -13.38 -20.92 49.08
N PRO A 44 -12.30 -21.66 48.77
CA PRO A 44 -11.19 -21.09 48.01
C PRO A 44 -11.65 -20.70 46.61
N GLU A 45 -11.28 -19.51 46.18
CA GLU A 45 -11.54 -18.99 44.85
C GLU A 45 -10.66 -19.73 43.83
N PRO A 46 -11.20 -20.14 42.66
CA PRO A 46 -10.41 -20.77 41.63
C PRO A 46 -9.34 -19.80 41.12
N GLN A 47 -8.08 -20.21 41.17
CA GLN A 47 -6.96 -19.48 40.57
C GLN A 47 -6.52 -20.21 39.28
N PRO A 48 -7.02 -19.80 38.10
CA PRO A 48 -6.81 -20.51 36.84
C PRO A 48 -5.42 -20.24 36.25
N TYR A 49 -4.36 -20.39 37.05
CA TYR A 49 -2.98 -20.08 36.63
C TYR A 49 -2.56 -20.88 35.41
N GLU A 50 -2.81 -22.19 35.39
CA GLU A 50 -2.45 -23.05 34.27
C GLU A 50 -3.19 -22.69 32.99
N GLU A 51 -4.49 -22.42 33.08
CA GLU A 51 -5.30 -21.96 31.95
C GLU A 51 -4.78 -20.60 31.43
N TYR A 52 -4.50 -19.66 32.32
CA TYR A 52 -3.94 -18.36 31.94
C TYR A 52 -2.59 -18.47 31.24
N LEU A 53 -1.69 -19.30 31.77
CA LEU A 53 -0.36 -19.51 31.18
C LEU A 53 -0.45 -20.23 29.82
N ASN A 54 -1.35 -21.19 29.68
CA ASN A 54 -1.62 -21.86 28.39
C ASN A 54 -2.19 -20.89 27.36
N VAL A 55 -3.21 -20.10 27.71
CA VAL A 55 -3.81 -19.09 26.82
C VAL A 55 -2.79 -18.02 26.42
N LEU A 56 -1.95 -17.57 27.36
CA LEU A 56 -0.83 -16.64 27.07
C LEU A 56 0.18 -17.24 26.09
N ASN A 57 0.52 -18.52 26.25
CA ASN A 57 1.45 -19.24 25.38
C ASN A 57 0.87 -19.40 23.96
N ASP A 58 -0.41 -19.75 23.85
CA ASP A 58 -1.10 -19.86 22.56
C ASP A 58 -1.23 -18.51 21.86
N TYR A 59 -1.53 -17.44 22.61
CA TYR A 59 -1.55 -16.07 22.07
C TYR A 59 -0.18 -15.63 21.55
N ASN A 60 0.89 -15.96 22.27
CA ASN A 60 2.25 -15.66 21.84
C ASN A 60 2.60 -16.41 20.56
N ARG A 61 2.25 -17.69 20.44
CA ARG A 61 2.45 -18.48 19.22
C ARG A 61 1.69 -17.87 18.03
N ALA A 62 0.41 -17.56 18.20
CA ALA A 62 -0.40 -16.94 17.16
C ALA A 62 0.18 -15.58 16.71
N SER A 63 0.59 -14.75 17.67
CA SER A 63 1.20 -13.44 17.42
C SER A 63 2.56 -13.56 16.72
N GLN A 64 3.37 -14.56 17.06
CA GLN A 64 4.64 -14.85 16.37
C GLN A 64 4.42 -15.30 14.93
N THR A 65 3.41 -16.14 14.67
CA THR A 65 3.03 -16.55 13.31
C THR A 65 2.66 -15.35 12.44
N VAL A 66 1.76 -14.49 12.94
CA VAL A 66 1.34 -13.27 12.23
C VAL A 66 2.52 -12.31 12.03
N ARG A 67 3.31 -12.05 13.08
CA ARG A 67 4.48 -11.17 13.00
C ARG A 67 5.54 -11.68 12.02
N LYS A 68 5.78 -12.98 11.96
CA LYS A 68 6.73 -13.59 11.02
C LYS A 68 6.29 -13.35 9.58
N ALA A 69 5.01 -13.55 9.28
CA ALA A 69 4.45 -13.27 7.95
C ALA A 69 4.51 -11.77 7.61
N TRP A 70 4.21 -10.90 8.57
CA TRP A 70 4.28 -9.44 8.40
C TRP A 70 5.70 -8.96 8.10
N MET A 71 6.67 -9.41 8.91
CA MET A 71 8.08 -9.07 8.71
C MET A 71 8.58 -9.59 7.38
N ALA A 72 8.16 -10.78 6.95
CA ALA A 72 8.60 -11.36 5.69
C ALA A 72 8.15 -10.56 4.47
N LEU A 73 6.95 -9.95 4.51
CA LEU A 73 6.49 -9.00 3.49
C LEU A 73 7.29 -7.68 3.54
N ALA A 74 7.49 -7.14 4.75
CA ALA A 74 8.18 -5.86 4.93
C ALA A 74 9.68 -5.90 4.60
N THR A 75 10.29 -7.09 4.51
CA THR A 75 11.71 -7.29 4.21
C THR A 75 11.95 -7.90 2.82
N ILE A 76 10.94 -7.92 1.94
CA ILE A 76 11.18 -8.32 0.55
C ILE A 76 12.14 -7.29 -0.04
N ASP A 77 13.35 -7.77 -0.33
CA ASP A 77 14.41 -6.99 -0.94
C ASP A 77 14.63 -7.53 -2.34
N ILE A 78 14.39 -6.66 -3.33
CA ILE A 78 14.48 -6.96 -4.76
C ILE A 78 15.69 -6.23 -5.36
N GLU A 79 16.61 -5.71 -4.55
CA GLU A 79 17.82 -5.03 -5.01
C GLU A 79 18.93 -5.98 -5.50
N GLY A 80 19.87 -5.33 -6.22
CA GLY A 80 20.73 -5.78 -7.30
C GLY A 80 21.53 -7.09 -7.22
N THR A 81 22.04 -7.46 -8.38
CA THR A 81 22.45 -8.82 -8.77
C THR A 81 23.95 -9.08 -8.61
N ALA A 82 24.40 -10.36 -8.62
CA ALA A 82 25.84 -10.68 -8.63
C ALA A 82 26.55 -10.23 -9.93
N GLY A 83 25.83 -10.20 -11.06
CA GLY A 83 26.32 -9.67 -12.33
C GLY A 83 26.50 -8.16 -12.29
N GLU A 84 25.57 -7.46 -11.65
CA GLU A 84 25.66 -6.01 -11.40
C GLU A 84 26.88 -5.65 -10.55
N ALA A 85 27.16 -6.39 -9.47
CA ALA A 85 28.36 -6.16 -8.65
C ALA A 85 29.66 -6.27 -9.47
N LYS A 86 29.73 -7.24 -10.40
CA LYS A 86 30.87 -7.38 -11.31
C LYS A 86 30.97 -6.20 -12.28
N VAL A 87 29.85 -5.77 -12.87
CA VAL A 87 29.83 -4.59 -13.75
C VAL A 87 30.21 -3.32 -12.99
N VAL A 88 29.79 -3.17 -11.72
CA VAL A 88 30.19 -2.06 -10.84
C VAL A 88 31.71 -2.05 -10.64
N GLU A 89 32.34 -3.21 -10.41
CA GLU A 89 33.79 -3.33 -10.29
C GLU A 89 34.51 -2.97 -11.60
N GLU A 90 34.03 -3.47 -12.73
CA GLU A 90 34.55 -3.16 -14.07
C GLU A 90 34.42 -1.67 -14.39
N LEU A 91 33.29 -1.04 -14.05
CA LEU A 91 33.08 0.40 -14.17
C LEU A 91 34.01 1.21 -13.28
N GLY A 92 34.23 0.77 -12.04
CA GLY A 92 35.22 1.38 -11.14
C GLY A 92 36.61 1.39 -11.77
N THR A 93 36.98 0.29 -12.44
CA THR A 93 38.24 0.17 -13.17
C THR A 93 38.31 1.09 -14.39
N VAL A 94 37.23 1.18 -15.19
CA VAL A 94 37.16 2.11 -16.33
C VAL A 94 37.28 3.56 -15.86
N LEU A 95 36.49 3.96 -14.87
CA LEU A 95 36.48 5.33 -14.34
C LEU A 95 37.85 5.73 -13.77
N ALA A 96 38.55 4.82 -13.10
CA ALA A 96 39.90 5.05 -12.58
C ALA A 96 40.97 5.21 -13.69
N ASN A 97 40.80 4.55 -14.83
CA ASN A 97 41.81 4.45 -15.88
C ASN A 97 41.53 5.27 -17.14
N VAL A 98 40.36 5.89 -17.27
CA VAL A 98 40.07 6.79 -18.38
C VAL A 98 41.13 7.90 -18.40
N ASP A 99 41.70 8.20 -19.55
CA ASP A 99 42.69 9.27 -19.72
C ASP A 99 42.16 10.34 -20.71
N PRO A 100 42.79 11.53 -20.77
CA PRO A 100 42.37 12.58 -21.71
C PRO A 100 42.38 12.14 -23.18
N LYS A 101 43.20 11.16 -23.55
CA LYS A 101 43.31 10.63 -24.92
C LYS A 101 42.12 9.73 -25.27
N MET A 102 41.63 8.91 -24.34
CA MET A 102 40.37 8.17 -24.49
C MET A 102 39.20 9.13 -24.62
N MET A 103 39.13 10.16 -23.78
CA MET A 103 38.05 11.16 -23.84
C MET A 103 38.04 11.97 -25.13
N SER A 104 39.21 12.25 -25.71
CA SER A 104 39.31 12.97 -26.99
C SER A 104 38.58 12.28 -28.15
N LYS A 105 38.42 10.94 -28.10
CA LYS A 105 37.68 10.17 -29.12
C LYS A 105 36.19 10.47 -29.11
N PHE A 106 35.66 10.85 -27.95
CA PHE A 106 34.24 11.11 -27.73
C PHE A 106 33.88 12.59 -27.82
N GLN A 107 34.86 13.48 -27.72
CA GLN A 107 34.66 14.93 -27.80
C GLN A 107 33.98 15.38 -29.10
N SER A 108 34.27 14.71 -30.21
CA SER A 108 33.60 14.98 -31.50
C SER A 108 32.12 14.61 -31.47
N GLU A 109 31.73 13.53 -30.78
CA GLU A 109 30.33 13.11 -30.62
C GLU A 109 29.55 14.08 -29.72
N SER A 110 30.08 14.46 -28.55
CA SER A 110 29.44 15.49 -27.70
C SER A 110 29.31 16.81 -28.45
N GLN A 111 30.34 17.24 -29.19
CA GLN A 111 30.25 18.47 -29.97
C GLN A 111 29.21 18.36 -31.09
N ALA A 112 29.11 17.21 -31.77
CA ALA A 112 28.09 16.99 -32.80
C ALA A 112 26.68 17.01 -32.20
N ALA A 113 26.48 16.36 -31.03
CA ALA A 113 25.23 16.38 -30.27
C ALA A 113 24.86 17.81 -29.85
N ALA A 114 25.80 18.56 -29.26
CA ALA A 114 25.61 19.96 -28.87
C ALA A 114 25.27 20.85 -30.07
N ASN A 115 25.98 20.69 -31.19
CA ASN A 115 25.70 21.42 -32.43
C ASN A 115 24.32 21.05 -33.02
N GLY A 116 23.92 19.78 -32.90
CA GLY A 116 22.60 19.30 -33.32
C GLY A 116 21.48 20.00 -32.56
N ILE A 117 21.63 20.11 -31.23
CA ILE A 117 20.74 20.87 -30.37
C ILE A 117 20.79 22.36 -30.73
N GLU A 118 21.97 22.96 -30.88
CA GLU A 118 22.14 24.39 -31.17
C GLU A 118 21.47 24.81 -32.50
N ARG A 119 21.48 23.92 -33.51
CA ARG A 119 20.80 24.13 -34.80
C ARG A 119 19.28 24.23 -34.70
N THR A 120 18.67 23.72 -33.63
CA THR A 120 17.23 23.90 -33.39
C THR A 120 16.90 25.35 -33.05
N LYS A 121 17.88 26.12 -32.53
CA LYS A 121 17.70 27.46 -31.97
C LYS A 121 16.68 27.49 -30.82
N TYR A 122 16.44 26.36 -30.17
CA TYR A 122 15.58 26.28 -28.99
C TYR A 122 16.17 27.13 -27.85
N PRO A 123 15.35 27.94 -27.15
CA PRO A 123 15.84 28.88 -26.14
C PRO A 123 16.24 28.14 -24.85
N LEU A 124 17.48 27.64 -24.80
CA LEU A 124 18.06 27.04 -23.59
C LEU A 124 18.77 28.10 -22.73
N PRO A 125 18.71 28.01 -21.38
CA PRO A 125 19.38 28.95 -20.47
C PRO A 125 20.90 29.02 -20.61
N GLN A 126 21.51 27.93 -21.06
CA GLN A 126 22.95 27.79 -21.26
C GLN A 126 23.21 27.16 -22.63
N LYS A 127 24.46 27.23 -23.10
CA LYS A 127 24.84 26.59 -24.38
C LYS A 127 24.68 25.06 -24.27
N PRO A 128 24.23 24.35 -25.33
CA PRO A 128 24.06 22.90 -25.28
C PRO A 128 25.28 22.12 -24.77
N ALA A 129 26.48 22.56 -25.15
CA ALA A 129 27.74 21.96 -24.71
C ALA A 129 27.98 22.00 -23.19
N SER A 130 27.31 22.89 -22.45
CA SER A 130 27.42 22.96 -20.99
C SER A 130 26.61 21.89 -20.25
N TYR A 131 25.57 21.34 -20.89
CA TYR A 131 24.76 20.24 -20.36
C TYR A 131 25.43 18.89 -20.60
N LEU A 132 26.03 18.71 -21.80
CA LEU A 132 26.67 17.47 -22.22
C LEU A 132 28.08 17.29 -21.63
N LYS A 133 28.13 17.12 -20.30
CA LYS A 133 29.37 17.04 -19.54
C LYS A 133 30.04 15.69 -19.71
N ASP A 134 31.35 15.68 -19.50
CA ASP A 134 32.13 14.44 -19.40
C ASP A 134 31.60 13.58 -18.22
N PHE A 135 31.38 12.28 -18.46
CA PHE A 135 30.90 11.34 -17.44
C PHE A 135 31.85 11.22 -16.24
N LYS A 136 33.13 11.57 -16.39
CA LYS A 136 34.07 11.70 -15.27
C LYS A 136 33.73 12.79 -14.26
N ASN A 137 33.11 13.86 -14.72
CA ASN A 137 32.78 15.01 -13.90
C ASN A 137 31.37 14.89 -13.27
N LYS A 138 30.74 13.72 -13.42
CA LYS A 138 29.40 13.42 -12.96
C LYS A 138 29.48 12.65 -11.64
N ASN A 139 28.92 13.25 -10.59
CA ASN A 139 28.76 12.62 -9.27
C ASN A 139 27.60 11.59 -9.25
N TYR A 140 27.11 11.15 -10.41
CA TYR A 140 25.90 10.36 -10.52
C TYR A 140 26.17 8.92 -10.10
N GLN A 141 25.34 8.45 -9.16
CA GLN A 141 25.13 7.03 -8.93
C GLN A 141 24.45 6.46 -10.19
N TYR A 142 25.26 5.91 -11.08
CA TYR A 142 24.81 5.02 -12.14
C TYR A 142 24.25 3.74 -11.52
N SER A 143 23.18 3.78 -10.72
CA SER A 143 22.61 2.53 -10.15
C SER A 143 21.93 1.71 -11.25
N SER A 144 21.29 2.38 -12.22
CA SER A 144 20.55 1.69 -13.29
C SER A 144 21.42 1.13 -14.42
N PHE A 145 22.56 1.76 -14.74
CA PHE A 145 23.43 1.33 -15.85
C PHE A 145 24.10 -0.04 -15.61
N PRO A 146 24.75 -0.32 -14.47
CA PRO A 146 25.36 -1.61 -14.18
C PRO A 146 24.33 -2.73 -14.21
N ARG A 147 23.09 -2.45 -13.76
CA ARG A 147 21.97 -3.38 -13.85
C ARG A 147 21.59 -3.68 -15.31
N ALA A 148 21.42 -2.65 -16.14
CA ALA A 148 21.09 -2.81 -17.56
C ALA A 148 22.21 -3.53 -18.34
N ARG A 149 23.48 -3.19 -18.08
CA ARG A 149 24.65 -3.83 -18.68
C ARG A 149 24.81 -5.28 -18.23
N ALA A 150 24.50 -5.60 -16.98
CA ALA A 150 24.50 -6.99 -16.50
C ALA A 150 23.49 -7.86 -17.27
N ILE A 151 22.32 -7.30 -17.61
CA ILE A 151 21.31 -7.95 -18.45
C ILE A 151 21.82 -8.14 -19.88
N GLN A 152 22.42 -7.11 -20.49
CA GLN A 152 23.00 -7.19 -21.83
C GLN A 152 24.07 -8.29 -21.97
N LEU A 153 24.90 -8.47 -20.94
CA LEU A 153 26.01 -9.42 -20.94
C LEU A 153 25.58 -10.89 -20.80
N ASN A 154 24.30 -11.16 -20.55
CA ASN A 154 23.82 -12.51 -20.36
C ASN A 154 23.32 -13.15 -21.67
N GLU A 155 23.97 -14.25 -22.05
CA GLU A 155 23.64 -15.04 -23.23
C GLU A 155 22.34 -15.84 -23.08
N ASP A 156 21.88 -16.09 -21.86
CA ASP A 156 20.65 -16.85 -21.56
C ASP A 156 19.37 -16.00 -21.66
N ILE A 157 19.48 -14.70 -21.92
CA ILE A 157 18.34 -13.77 -22.04
C ILE A 157 17.88 -13.67 -23.51
N PRO A 158 16.58 -13.83 -23.80
CA PRO A 158 16.02 -13.55 -25.12
C PRO A 158 16.35 -12.14 -25.55
N LYS A 159 17.12 -12.02 -26.64
CA LYS A 159 17.52 -10.71 -27.16
C LYS A 159 16.30 -9.96 -27.67
N VAL A 160 16.05 -8.78 -27.10
CA VAL A 160 15.03 -7.85 -27.58
C VAL A 160 15.37 -7.46 -29.03
N PRO A 161 14.39 -7.44 -29.96
CA PRO A 161 14.64 -7.01 -31.33
C PRO A 161 15.26 -5.61 -31.39
N VAL A 162 16.22 -5.44 -32.29
CA VAL A 162 17.03 -4.21 -32.46
C VAL A 162 16.17 -3.00 -32.86
N ASP A 163 14.99 -3.24 -33.44
CA ASP A 163 14.03 -2.24 -33.94
C ASP A 163 12.80 -2.07 -33.01
N SER A 164 12.91 -2.44 -31.73
CA SER A 164 11.83 -2.25 -30.76
C SER A 164 11.59 -0.76 -30.44
N ASP A 165 10.34 -0.37 -30.15
CA ASP A 165 10.02 0.93 -29.58
C ASP A 165 10.41 0.92 -28.08
N PHE A 166 11.55 1.52 -27.74
CA PHE A 166 12.08 1.55 -26.37
C PHE A 166 11.49 2.71 -25.55
N SER A 167 11.12 2.45 -24.30
CA SER A 167 10.57 3.44 -23.36
C SER A 167 11.65 4.10 -22.49
N THR A 168 12.76 3.40 -22.25
CA THR A 168 13.89 3.84 -21.42
C THR A 168 15.23 3.53 -22.09
N VAL A 169 16.29 4.25 -21.73
CA VAL A 169 17.64 3.98 -22.24
C VAL A 169 18.21 2.65 -21.74
N GLU A 170 17.79 2.22 -20.56
CA GLU A 170 18.15 0.92 -19.97
C GLU A 170 17.59 -0.23 -20.81
N GLU A 171 16.34 -0.14 -21.30
CA GLU A 171 15.79 -1.13 -22.23
C GLU A 171 16.58 -1.20 -23.55
N VAL A 172 17.12 -0.07 -24.03
CA VAL A 172 17.99 -0.07 -25.22
C VAL A 172 19.24 -0.90 -24.94
N ILE A 173 19.87 -0.73 -23.77
CA ILE A 173 21.08 -1.45 -23.37
C ILE A 173 20.85 -2.98 -23.40
N HIS A 174 19.67 -3.44 -22.96
CA HIS A 174 19.34 -4.87 -22.99
C HIS A 174 19.39 -5.47 -24.42
N ALA A 175 19.16 -4.65 -25.46
CA ALA A 175 19.17 -5.07 -26.86
C ALA A 175 20.54 -4.92 -27.54
N LEU A 176 21.56 -4.39 -26.85
CA LEU A 176 22.88 -4.13 -27.43
C LEU A 176 23.74 -5.39 -27.53
N PRO A 177 24.74 -5.41 -28.43
CA PRO A 177 25.72 -6.49 -28.48
C PRO A 177 26.54 -6.59 -27.18
N PRO A 178 26.73 -7.79 -26.60
CA PRO A 178 27.45 -7.94 -25.32
C PRO A 178 28.94 -7.57 -25.41
N ASP A 179 29.52 -7.62 -26.61
CA ASP A 179 30.90 -7.25 -26.91
C ASP A 179 31.10 -5.74 -27.12
N LEU A 180 30.04 -4.92 -26.97
CA LEU A 180 30.17 -3.47 -27.05
C LEU A 180 31.11 -2.96 -25.96
N ASP A 181 32.05 -2.10 -26.33
CA ASP A 181 33.03 -1.52 -25.43
C ASP A 181 32.35 -0.74 -24.29
N LEU A 182 32.67 -1.12 -23.05
CA LEU A 182 32.06 -0.58 -21.83
C LEU A 182 32.24 0.94 -21.71
N THR A 183 33.41 1.46 -22.14
CA THR A 183 33.69 2.91 -22.09
C THR A 183 32.79 3.67 -23.05
N THR A 184 32.65 3.16 -24.28
CA THR A 184 31.78 3.74 -25.32
C THR A 184 30.32 3.69 -24.92
N GLU A 185 29.88 2.57 -24.35
CA GLU A 185 28.50 2.41 -23.91
C GLU A 185 28.16 3.34 -22.75
N LEU A 186 29.01 3.38 -21.71
CA LEU A 186 28.85 4.28 -20.57
C LEU A 186 28.84 5.75 -21.02
N TYR A 187 29.72 6.12 -21.94
CA TYR A 187 29.77 7.47 -22.50
C TYR A 187 28.44 7.85 -23.17
N ARG A 188 27.93 7.00 -24.07
CA ARG A 188 26.69 7.26 -24.83
C ARG A 188 25.45 7.22 -23.96
N TYR A 189 25.39 6.31 -22.99
CA TYR A 189 24.37 6.33 -21.93
C TYR A 189 24.37 7.68 -21.21
N SER A 190 25.54 8.18 -20.82
CA SER A 190 25.65 9.44 -20.10
C SER A 190 25.21 10.66 -20.94
N LEU A 191 25.44 10.64 -22.26
CA LEU A 191 24.96 11.69 -23.15
C LEU A 191 23.44 11.67 -23.30
N ILE A 192 22.84 10.47 -23.37
CA ILE A 192 21.38 10.32 -23.43
C ILE A 192 20.76 10.83 -22.12
N LYS A 193 21.32 10.48 -20.95
CA LYS A 193 20.83 11.00 -19.66
C LYS A 193 20.94 12.53 -19.56
N ASP A 194 22.06 13.13 -19.97
CA ASP A 194 22.16 14.60 -20.00
C ASP A 194 21.12 15.23 -20.93
N PHE A 195 20.79 14.56 -22.04
CA PHE A 195 19.75 15.01 -22.94
C PHE A 195 18.34 14.84 -22.36
N GLU A 196 18.05 13.74 -21.67
CA GLU A 196 16.81 13.53 -20.91
C GLU A 196 16.63 14.63 -19.86
N ASP A 197 17.71 15.03 -19.16
CA ASP A 197 17.71 16.16 -18.21
C ASP A 197 17.43 17.50 -18.92
N ILE A 198 18.00 17.74 -20.11
CA ILE A 198 17.67 18.92 -20.93
C ILE A 198 16.17 18.95 -21.25
N LEU A 199 15.60 17.81 -21.66
CA LEU A 199 14.18 17.71 -21.95
C LEU A 199 13.34 18.03 -20.71
N LEU A 200 13.66 17.41 -19.57
CA LEU A 200 12.92 17.55 -18.33
C LEU A 200 12.99 18.96 -17.74
N ASP A 201 14.18 19.53 -17.66
CA ASP A 201 14.41 20.78 -16.92
C ASP A 201 14.20 22.04 -17.77
N ASN A 202 14.28 21.94 -19.09
CA ASN A 202 14.31 23.12 -19.96
C ASN A 202 13.27 23.07 -21.09
N VAL A 203 13.07 21.93 -21.75
CA VAL A 203 12.18 21.85 -22.93
C VAL A 203 10.73 21.65 -22.50
N ARG A 204 10.45 20.69 -21.61
CA ARG A 204 9.09 20.39 -21.13
C ARG A 204 8.45 21.58 -20.42
N PRO A 205 9.11 22.30 -19.49
CA PRO A 205 8.50 23.46 -18.83
C PRO A 205 8.12 24.58 -19.80
N ASN A 206 8.91 24.78 -20.87
CA ASN A 206 8.60 25.75 -21.92
C ASN A 206 7.41 25.31 -22.80
N ALA A 207 7.31 24.01 -23.10
CA ALA A 207 6.20 23.45 -23.87
C ALA A 207 4.88 23.40 -23.08
N GLU A 208 4.96 23.24 -21.75
CA GLU A 208 3.82 23.03 -20.86
C GLU A 208 2.78 24.14 -21.00
N LYS A 209 3.18 25.41 -21.00
CA LYS A 209 2.24 26.54 -21.11
C LYS A 209 1.43 26.51 -22.41
N ILE A 210 2.06 26.11 -23.52
CA ILE A 210 1.40 25.99 -24.82
C ILE A 210 0.43 24.81 -24.79
N LEU A 211 0.86 23.67 -24.25
CA LEU A 211 0.03 22.47 -24.14
C LEU A 211 -1.16 22.66 -23.20
N GLN A 212 -1.00 23.34 -22.06
CA GLN A 212 -2.09 23.70 -21.16
C GLN A 212 -3.12 24.59 -21.87
N THR A 213 -2.66 25.56 -22.67
CA THR A 213 -3.55 26.41 -23.47
C THR A 213 -4.30 25.57 -24.51
N ALA A 214 -3.63 24.61 -25.16
CA ALA A 214 -4.25 23.70 -26.11
C ALA A 214 -5.27 22.78 -25.45
N ALA A 215 -4.93 22.16 -24.33
CA ALA A 215 -5.80 21.31 -23.54
C ALA A 215 -7.05 22.07 -23.10
N LYS A 216 -6.90 23.28 -22.56
CA LYS A 216 -8.03 24.13 -22.19
C LYS A 216 -8.99 24.36 -23.37
N GLN A 217 -8.47 24.75 -24.53
CA GLN A 217 -9.29 24.99 -25.73
C GLN A 217 -9.98 23.71 -26.24
N GLN A 218 -9.30 22.57 -26.19
CA GLN A 218 -9.85 21.28 -26.60
C GLN A 218 -11.02 20.84 -25.69
N ILE A 219 -10.91 21.08 -24.38
CA ILE A 219 -11.99 20.87 -23.42
C ILE A 219 -13.14 21.85 -23.71
N GLU A 220 -12.86 23.16 -23.85
CA GLU A 220 -13.87 24.19 -24.16
C GLU A 220 -14.65 23.88 -25.46
N GLU A 221 -13.98 23.37 -26.49
CA GLU A 221 -14.63 22.98 -27.74
C GLU A 221 -15.50 21.72 -27.56
N SER A 222 -15.01 20.72 -26.83
CA SER A 222 -15.75 19.48 -26.57
C SER A 222 -17.04 19.74 -25.78
N LEU A 223 -17.01 20.71 -24.86
CA LEU A 223 -18.18 21.14 -24.08
C LEU A 223 -19.30 21.72 -24.96
N LYS A 224 -19.00 22.21 -26.17
CA LYS A 224 -20.02 22.67 -27.13
C LYS A 224 -20.82 21.52 -27.74
N THR A 225 -20.33 20.28 -27.62
CA THR A 225 -20.98 19.06 -28.11
C THR A 225 -21.25 18.07 -26.96
N PRO A 226 -22.12 18.45 -25.99
CA PRO A 226 -22.27 17.71 -24.74
C PRO A 226 -22.73 16.27 -24.94
N SER A 227 -23.59 16.00 -25.93
CA SER A 227 -24.09 14.64 -26.19
C SER A 227 -23.01 13.64 -26.63
N LEU A 228 -22.00 14.08 -27.38
CA LEU A 228 -20.86 13.24 -27.76
C LEU A 228 -19.93 13.01 -26.57
N LEU A 229 -19.72 14.06 -25.78
CA LEU A 229 -18.88 14.01 -24.60
C LEU A 229 -19.48 13.13 -23.50
N GLU A 230 -20.78 13.25 -23.23
CA GLU A 230 -21.56 12.38 -22.32
C GLU A 230 -21.38 10.90 -22.66
N LYS A 231 -21.52 10.56 -23.95
CA LYS A 231 -21.31 9.18 -24.42
C LYS A 231 -19.88 8.69 -24.14
N SER A 232 -18.89 9.55 -24.33
CA SER A 232 -17.48 9.24 -24.14
C SER A 232 -17.14 9.11 -22.64
N ILE A 233 -17.70 9.96 -21.79
CA ILE A 233 -17.63 9.89 -20.31
C ILE A 233 -18.18 8.54 -19.83
N ASN A 234 -19.38 8.19 -20.27
CA ASN A 234 -20.03 6.93 -19.86
C ASN A 234 -19.26 5.70 -20.36
N SER A 235 -18.70 5.78 -21.57
CA SER A 235 -17.80 4.75 -22.11
C SER A 235 -16.56 4.56 -21.25
N TYR A 236 -15.90 5.65 -20.82
CA TYR A 236 -14.72 5.58 -19.96
C TYR A 236 -15.05 5.03 -18.56
N ILE A 237 -16.07 5.58 -17.90
CA ILE A 237 -16.51 5.16 -16.55
C ILE A 237 -16.87 3.67 -16.51
N SER A 238 -17.48 3.14 -17.58
CA SER A 238 -17.85 1.72 -17.64
C SER A 238 -16.65 0.76 -17.57
N LYS A 239 -15.44 1.24 -17.91
CA LYS A 239 -14.20 0.46 -17.89
C LYS A 239 -13.48 0.51 -16.54
N LEU A 240 -13.85 1.44 -15.64
CA LEU A 240 -13.22 1.57 -14.33
C LEU A 240 -13.46 0.33 -13.47
N GLY A 241 -12.40 -0.12 -12.79
CA GLY A 241 -12.34 -1.36 -12.03
C GLY A 241 -12.33 -1.16 -10.51
N GLU A 242 -12.12 -2.26 -9.77
CA GLU A 242 -11.98 -2.20 -8.31
C GLU A 242 -10.76 -1.39 -7.87
N ASP A 243 -9.67 -1.39 -8.64
CA ASP A 243 -8.48 -0.59 -8.31
C ASP A 243 -8.77 0.91 -8.33
N ASP A 244 -9.58 1.38 -9.29
CA ASP A 244 -10.06 2.78 -9.33
C ASP A 244 -10.98 3.09 -8.15
N TYR A 245 -11.82 2.14 -7.74
CA TYR A 245 -12.65 2.26 -6.55
C TYR A 245 -11.79 2.39 -5.29
N VAL A 246 -10.74 1.57 -5.15
CA VAL A 246 -9.80 1.62 -4.03
C VAL A 246 -9.04 2.93 -4.03
N ARG A 247 -8.59 3.40 -5.19
CA ARG A 247 -7.94 4.71 -5.36
C ARG A 247 -8.85 5.84 -4.88
N PHE A 248 -10.15 5.77 -5.16
CA PHE A 248 -11.12 6.80 -4.77
C PHE A 248 -11.53 6.74 -3.29
N PHE A 249 -11.86 5.57 -2.77
CA PHE A 249 -12.40 5.42 -1.41
C PHE A 249 -11.36 5.01 -0.37
N GLY A 250 -10.17 4.57 -0.76
CA GLY A 250 -9.11 4.09 0.13
C GLY A 250 -9.32 2.67 0.67
N GLU A 251 -10.38 1.97 0.26
CA GLU A 251 -10.62 0.58 0.67
C GLU A 251 -11.36 -0.24 -0.41
N PRO A 252 -11.02 -1.54 -0.59
CA PRO A 252 -11.73 -2.40 -1.56
C PRO A 252 -13.17 -2.76 -1.15
N PRO A 253 -14.07 -2.94 -2.14
CA PRO A 253 -15.48 -3.28 -1.90
C PRO A 253 -15.69 -4.54 -1.04
N ALA A 254 -14.81 -5.53 -1.21
CA ALA A 254 -14.82 -6.76 -0.43
C ALA A 254 -14.69 -6.54 1.09
N SER A 255 -13.89 -5.56 1.47
CA SER A 255 -13.66 -5.24 2.88
C SER A 255 -14.81 -4.45 3.46
N VAL A 256 -15.39 -3.56 2.66
CA VAL A 256 -16.63 -2.87 3.00
C VAL A 256 -17.73 -3.90 3.31
N TYR A 257 -17.93 -4.89 2.44
CA TYR A 257 -18.88 -5.98 2.69
C TYR A 257 -18.59 -6.71 4.00
N THR A 258 -17.33 -7.10 4.24
CA THR A 258 -16.98 -7.89 5.43
C THR A 258 -17.17 -7.08 6.71
N LYS A 259 -16.72 -5.83 6.75
CA LYS A 259 -16.87 -4.96 7.91
C LYS A 259 -18.36 -4.69 8.18
N LEU A 260 -19.16 -4.48 7.14
CA LEU A 260 -20.60 -4.27 7.26
C LEU A 260 -21.36 -5.53 7.71
N ALA A 261 -20.93 -6.72 7.27
CA ALA A 261 -21.50 -8.00 7.69
C ALA A 261 -21.17 -8.36 9.15
N LYS A 262 -20.15 -7.74 9.77
CA LYS A 262 -19.83 -7.96 11.18
C LYS A 262 -20.71 -7.15 12.11
N SER A 263 -20.93 -7.65 13.32
CA SER A 263 -21.61 -6.86 14.35
C SER A 263 -20.70 -5.75 14.89
N ALA A 264 -21.20 -4.52 14.94
CA ALA A 264 -20.49 -3.42 15.60
C ALA A 264 -20.24 -3.74 17.08
N THR A 265 -19.02 -3.48 17.54
CA THR A 265 -18.65 -3.61 18.95
C THR A 265 -19.39 -2.59 19.81
N PRO A 266 -19.59 -2.84 21.11
CA PRO A 266 -20.18 -1.86 22.01
C PRO A 266 -19.42 -0.52 22.00
N LYS A 267 -18.09 -0.55 21.86
CA LYS A 267 -17.25 0.64 21.75
C LYS A 267 -17.65 1.48 20.53
N GLU A 268 -17.73 0.88 19.35
CA GLU A 268 -18.08 1.59 18.10
C GLU A 268 -19.47 2.20 18.18
N LYS A 269 -20.46 1.45 18.70
CA LYS A 269 -21.83 1.95 18.89
C LYS A 269 -21.89 3.15 19.82
N ILE A 270 -21.19 3.08 20.94
CA ILE A 270 -21.17 4.15 21.93
C ILE A 270 -20.43 5.39 21.40
N LEU A 271 -19.28 5.21 20.73
CA LEU A 271 -18.52 6.32 20.17
C LEU A 271 -19.28 7.03 19.05
N HIS A 272 -19.92 6.27 18.15
CA HIS A 272 -20.79 6.84 17.11
C HIS A 272 -21.98 7.61 17.70
N ALA A 273 -22.63 7.04 18.72
CA ALA A 273 -23.69 7.75 19.43
C ALA A 273 -23.17 9.02 20.13
N LEU A 274 -21.94 9.02 20.65
CA LEU A 274 -21.33 10.21 21.24
C LEU A 274 -21.12 11.31 20.20
N GLU A 275 -20.65 10.97 19.01
CA GLU A 275 -20.48 11.91 17.89
C GLU A 275 -21.81 12.58 17.52
N ASN A 276 -22.89 11.81 17.40
CA ASN A 276 -24.24 12.34 17.12
C ASN A 276 -24.80 13.27 18.20
N TYR A 277 -24.28 13.19 19.43
CA TYR A 277 -24.75 13.94 20.60
C TYR A 277 -23.72 14.96 21.12
N GLU A 278 -22.61 15.18 20.41
CA GLU A 278 -21.52 16.06 20.86
C GLU A 278 -22.02 17.47 21.23
N ASN A 279 -22.89 18.03 20.39
CA ASN A 279 -23.47 19.37 20.59
C ASN A 279 -24.68 19.40 21.55
N LEU A 280 -25.18 18.24 21.96
CA LEU A 280 -26.35 18.10 22.84
C LEU A 280 -25.97 17.77 24.29
N LEU A 281 -24.77 17.21 24.49
CA LEU A 281 -24.23 16.89 25.81
C LEU A 281 -23.43 18.07 26.37
N HIS A 282 -23.44 18.26 27.68
CA HIS A 282 -22.49 19.17 28.32
C HIS A 282 -21.07 18.64 28.13
N GLU A 283 -20.11 19.51 27.84
CA GLU A 283 -18.72 19.14 27.52
C GLU A 283 -18.07 18.22 28.57
N ALA A 284 -18.30 18.51 29.86
CA ALA A 284 -17.81 17.68 30.95
C ALA A 284 -18.42 16.26 30.97
N ASP A 285 -19.72 16.15 30.65
CA ASP A 285 -20.42 14.88 30.57
C ASP A 285 -19.97 14.09 29.33
N TYR A 286 -19.84 14.77 28.18
CA TYR A 286 -19.32 14.18 26.94
C TYR A 286 -17.93 13.56 27.15
N ASN A 287 -16.98 14.32 27.72
CA ASN A 287 -15.62 13.84 27.95
C ASN A 287 -15.59 12.64 28.90
N LYS A 288 -16.39 12.68 29.97
CA LYS A 288 -16.51 11.58 30.94
C LYS A 288 -17.10 10.32 30.31
N LEU A 289 -18.10 10.47 29.45
CA LEU A 289 -18.71 9.36 28.72
C LEU A 289 -17.74 8.80 27.66
N ARG A 290 -17.00 9.66 26.96
CA ARG A 290 -15.97 9.27 25.98
C ARG A 290 -14.85 8.47 26.64
N GLU A 291 -14.33 8.93 27.78
CA GLU A 291 -13.33 8.20 28.57
C GLU A 291 -13.85 6.83 29.04
N ALA A 292 -15.08 6.77 29.54
CA ALA A 292 -15.69 5.49 29.95
C ALA A 292 -15.82 4.49 28.77
N SER A 293 -15.99 5.00 27.56
CA SER A 293 -16.17 4.23 26.33
C SER A 293 -14.88 3.64 25.75
N THR A 294 -13.71 4.11 26.20
CA THR A 294 -12.41 3.58 25.78
C THR A 294 -11.83 2.53 26.73
N SER A 295 -12.55 2.23 27.82
CA SER A 295 -12.16 1.23 28.82
C SER A 295 -12.20 -0.22 28.31
N SER A 296 -11.71 -1.17 29.12
CA SER A 296 -11.71 -2.61 28.81
C SER A 296 -13.12 -3.22 28.73
N ASP A 297 -14.09 -2.64 29.43
CA ASP A 297 -15.52 -2.95 29.29
C ASP A 297 -16.32 -1.67 29.01
N PRO A 298 -16.34 -1.21 27.74
CA PRO A 298 -16.99 0.03 27.34
C PRO A 298 -18.46 0.08 27.75
N ARG A 299 -19.19 -1.03 27.63
CA ARG A 299 -20.63 -1.06 27.89
C ARG A 299 -20.93 -0.84 29.37
N ILE A 300 -20.24 -1.55 30.26
CA ILE A 300 -20.48 -1.44 31.71
C ILE A 300 -20.03 -0.08 32.21
N ASN A 301 -18.83 0.36 31.84
CA ASN A 301 -18.28 1.61 32.35
C ASN A 301 -19.02 2.83 31.81
N PHE A 302 -19.39 2.83 30.53
CA PHE A 302 -20.26 3.87 29.97
C PHE A 302 -21.60 3.91 30.68
N LYS A 303 -22.28 2.78 30.87
CA LYS A 303 -23.57 2.74 31.58
C LYS A 303 -23.45 3.25 33.01
N ARG A 304 -22.36 2.92 33.71
CA ARG A 304 -22.08 3.44 35.06
C ARG A 304 -21.87 4.95 35.03
N ALA A 305 -21.06 5.46 34.12
CA ALA A 305 -20.81 6.89 33.97
C ALA A 305 -22.10 7.66 33.66
N LEU A 306 -22.90 7.15 32.72
CA LEU A 306 -24.19 7.73 32.33
C LEU A 306 -25.18 7.76 33.50
N ASN A 307 -25.25 6.70 34.30
CA ASN A 307 -26.11 6.67 35.49
C ASN A 307 -25.66 7.68 36.55
N LEU A 308 -24.35 7.85 36.75
CA LEU A 308 -23.82 8.86 37.67
C LEU A 308 -24.15 10.28 37.21
N ILE A 309 -24.08 10.54 35.90
CA ILE A 309 -24.47 11.83 35.31
C ILE A 309 -25.97 12.05 35.56
N LYS A 310 -26.83 11.09 35.20
CA LYS A 310 -28.29 11.18 35.44
C LYS A 310 -28.62 11.48 36.91
N GLN A 311 -28.02 10.75 37.85
CA GLN A 311 -28.22 10.98 39.29
C GLN A 311 -27.74 12.34 39.76
N ALA A 312 -26.64 12.86 39.21
CA ALA A 312 -26.15 14.20 39.54
C ALA A 312 -27.12 15.28 39.05
N GLN A 313 -27.69 15.10 37.85
CA GLN A 313 -28.67 16.02 37.27
C GLN A 313 -30.02 15.97 37.99
N GLU A 314 -30.50 14.78 38.39
CA GLU A 314 -31.75 14.62 39.17
C GLU A 314 -31.70 15.31 40.55
N ARG A 315 -30.50 15.59 41.08
CA ARG A 315 -30.30 16.32 42.34
C ARG A 315 -30.30 17.84 42.19
N GLN A 316 -30.24 18.38 40.96
CA GLN A 316 -30.19 19.81 40.66
C GLN A 316 -31.54 20.32 40.11
N GLU A 317 -32.57 20.42 40.97
CA GLU A 317 -33.89 21.06 40.71
C GLU A 317 -34.71 20.66 39.44
N PRO A 318 -36.05 20.90 39.41
CA PRO A 318 -36.98 20.35 38.40
C PRO A 318 -36.86 20.90 36.97
N LYS A 319 -35.95 21.84 36.68
CA LYS A 319 -35.87 22.52 35.37
C LYS A 319 -35.02 21.78 34.32
N LEU A 320 -34.53 20.57 34.63
CA LEU A 320 -33.66 19.79 33.75
C LEU A 320 -34.33 18.60 33.05
N ASP A 321 -35.67 18.57 32.99
CA ASP A 321 -36.42 17.52 32.28
C ASP A 321 -35.96 17.35 30.82
N SER A 322 -35.52 18.43 30.16
CA SER A 322 -35.01 18.39 28.78
C SER A 322 -33.67 17.67 28.66
N TYR A 323 -32.71 17.92 29.55
CA TYR A 323 -31.40 17.28 29.49
C TYR A 323 -31.46 15.81 29.94
N ILE A 324 -32.27 15.49 30.96
CA ILE A 324 -32.57 14.10 31.34
C ILE A 324 -33.18 13.34 30.15
N LYS A 325 -34.07 13.98 29.38
CA LYS A 325 -34.64 13.40 28.16
C LYS A 325 -33.57 13.15 27.10
N ILE A 326 -32.67 14.11 26.85
CA ILE A 326 -31.50 13.93 25.96
C ILE A 326 -30.66 12.73 26.40
N LEU A 327 -30.33 12.61 27.70
CA LEU A 327 -29.56 11.49 28.25
C LEU A 327 -30.28 10.13 28.15
N LYS A 328 -31.62 10.10 28.15
CA LYS A 328 -32.42 8.88 27.95
C LYS A 328 -32.47 8.49 26.48
N GLU A 329 -32.64 9.45 25.57
CA GLU A 329 -32.57 9.22 24.12
C GLU A 329 -31.18 8.74 23.70
N PHE A 330 -30.13 9.39 24.22
CA PHE A 330 -28.74 9.00 24.06
C PHE A 330 -28.46 7.59 24.58
N GLU A 331 -28.97 7.21 25.75
CA GLU A 331 -28.88 5.83 26.25
C GLU A 331 -29.54 4.84 25.28
N GLY A 332 -30.70 5.22 24.74
CA GLY A 332 -31.42 4.46 23.73
C GLY A 332 -30.57 4.18 22.50
N GLN A 333 -29.93 5.19 21.93
CA GLN A 333 -29.07 5.03 20.76
C GLN A 333 -27.79 4.25 21.07
N ALA A 334 -27.07 4.62 22.14
CA ALA A 334 -25.78 4.03 22.46
C ALA A 334 -25.85 2.55 22.92
N LEU A 335 -26.92 2.16 23.64
CA LEU A 335 -27.01 0.85 24.28
C LEU A 335 -28.12 -0.05 23.76
N ASN A 336 -29.20 0.52 23.21
CA ASN A 336 -30.43 -0.21 22.91
C ASN A 336 -30.76 -0.26 21.42
N GLN A 337 -30.07 0.50 20.56
CA GLN A 337 -30.30 0.50 19.12
C GLN A 337 -29.90 -0.85 18.50
N ARG A 338 -30.89 -1.48 17.85
CA ARG A 338 -30.75 -2.78 17.19
C ARG A 338 -30.46 -2.54 15.72
N GLY A 339 -29.20 -2.75 15.35
CA GLY A 339 -28.70 -2.76 13.97
C GLY A 339 -27.38 -3.51 13.97
N THR A 340 -27.17 -4.35 12.95
CA THR A 340 -26.01 -5.26 12.88
C THR A 340 -24.72 -4.45 12.82
N ASN A 341 -24.67 -3.33 12.07
CA ASN A 341 -23.54 -2.39 12.11
C ASN A 341 -23.93 -0.97 11.65
N TYR A 342 -24.87 -0.33 12.35
CA TYR A 342 -25.34 1.01 11.96
C TYR A 342 -24.23 2.09 11.96
N PRO A 343 -23.19 2.07 12.83
CA PRO A 343 -22.12 3.07 12.76
C PRO A 343 -21.38 3.04 11.42
N TYR A 344 -21.00 1.85 10.96
CA TYR A 344 -20.31 1.72 9.67
C TYR A 344 -21.28 1.96 8.50
N LEU A 345 -22.55 1.56 8.62
CA LEU A 345 -23.55 1.88 7.61
C LEU A 345 -23.73 3.39 7.42
N ASP A 346 -23.78 4.15 8.52
CA ASP A 346 -23.81 5.61 8.50
C ASP A 346 -22.53 6.16 7.86
N GLU A 347 -21.35 5.63 8.20
CA GLU A 347 -20.08 6.03 7.58
C GLU A 347 -20.12 5.87 6.05
N LEU A 348 -20.58 4.72 5.55
CA LEU A 348 -20.70 4.43 4.12
C LEU A 348 -21.67 5.40 3.43
N PHE A 349 -22.76 5.77 4.09
CA PHE A 349 -23.73 6.71 3.56
C PHE A 349 -23.16 8.13 3.50
N HIS A 350 -22.51 8.61 4.56
CA HIS A 350 -21.89 9.94 4.59
C HIS A 350 -20.72 10.07 3.61
N ARG A 351 -19.99 8.97 3.35
CA ARG A 351 -18.95 8.92 2.31
C ARG A 351 -19.52 8.75 0.89
N HIS A 352 -20.85 8.68 0.76
CA HIS A 352 -21.59 8.45 -0.48
C HIS A 352 -21.19 7.15 -1.22
N MET A 353 -20.75 6.14 -0.46
CA MET A 353 -20.42 4.80 -0.99
C MET A 353 -21.69 3.99 -1.29
N ILE A 354 -22.79 4.30 -0.61
CA ILE A 354 -24.12 3.76 -0.83
C ILE A 354 -25.12 4.90 -1.01
N ASP A 355 -26.22 4.64 -1.73
CA ASP A 355 -27.28 5.62 -1.96
C ASP A 355 -28.37 5.58 -0.88
N ASP A 356 -29.27 6.56 -0.91
CA ASP A 356 -30.42 6.67 0.01
C ASP A 356 -31.26 5.39 0.04
N ALA A 357 -31.46 4.77 -1.13
CA ALA A 357 -32.27 3.57 -1.26
C ALA A 357 -31.61 2.36 -0.58
N THR A 358 -30.29 2.20 -0.73
CA THR A 358 -29.51 1.15 -0.08
C THR A 358 -29.42 1.40 1.42
N TYR A 359 -29.18 2.64 1.84
CA TYR A 359 -29.16 3.03 3.25
C TYR A 359 -30.50 2.76 3.93
N ALA A 360 -31.62 3.20 3.35
CA ALA A 360 -32.96 2.98 3.91
C ALA A 360 -33.32 1.48 4.00
N LYS A 361 -32.89 0.67 3.03
CA LYS A 361 -33.08 -0.79 3.08
C LYS A 361 -32.30 -1.42 4.22
N LEU A 362 -31.06 -1.02 4.43
CA LEU A 362 -30.17 -1.60 5.45
C LEU A 362 -30.42 -1.05 6.86
N ASN A 363 -30.97 0.16 6.99
CA ASN A 363 -31.25 0.84 8.25
C ASN A 363 -32.75 0.85 8.65
N SER A 364 -33.49 -0.24 8.36
CA SER A 364 -34.91 -0.31 8.71
C SER A 364 -35.13 -0.46 10.24
N PRO A 365 -36.13 0.21 10.85
CA PRO A 365 -36.42 0.09 12.28
C PRO A 365 -36.73 -1.33 12.78
N GLU A 366 -37.25 -2.20 11.90
CA GLU A 366 -37.57 -3.60 12.21
C GLU A 366 -36.41 -4.56 11.91
N MET A 367 -35.25 -4.03 11.52
CA MET A 367 -34.12 -4.82 11.05
C MET A 367 -33.49 -5.65 12.18
N ASN A 368 -33.55 -6.97 12.02
CA ASN A 368 -32.83 -7.92 12.87
C ASN A 368 -31.57 -8.44 12.15
N PRO A 369 -30.62 -9.10 12.86
CA PRO A 369 -29.38 -9.54 12.24
C PRO A 369 -29.57 -10.46 11.02
N THR A 370 -30.52 -11.39 11.08
CA THR A 370 -30.81 -12.30 9.96
C THR A 370 -31.35 -11.54 8.75
N ALA A 371 -32.36 -10.70 8.96
CA ALA A 371 -32.94 -9.87 7.91
C ALA A 371 -31.91 -8.91 7.31
N PHE A 372 -30.97 -8.39 8.11
CA PHE A 372 -29.89 -7.53 7.63
C PHE A 372 -28.98 -8.28 6.66
N HIS A 373 -28.56 -9.50 7.01
CA HIS A 373 -27.73 -10.33 6.12
C HIS A 373 -28.47 -10.70 4.84
N ASP A 374 -29.76 -11.00 4.92
CA ASP A 374 -30.58 -11.31 3.75
C ASP A 374 -30.70 -10.10 2.80
N VAL A 375 -30.89 -8.89 3.35
CA VAL A 375 -30.97 -7.63 2.57
C VAL A 375 -29.60 -7.22 2.01
N LEU A 376 -28.53 -7.40 2.78
CA LEU A 376 -27.16 -7.13 2.34
C LEU A 376 -26.76 -8.04 1.18
N GLY A 377 -27.28 -9.27 1.16
CA GLY A 377 -27.05 -10.24 0.11
C GLY A 377 -25.63 -10.82 0.12
N THR A 378 -25.21 -11.34 -1.03
CA THR A 378 -23.88 -11.94 -1.19
C THR A 378 -22.81 -10.89 -1.45
N ARG A 379 -21.54 -11.21 -1.13
CA ARG A 379 -20.38 -10.34 -1.41
C ARG A 379 -20.35 -9.85 -2.87
N PRO A 380 -20.50 -10.69 -3.92
CA PRO A 380 -20.49 -10.21 -5.29
C PRO A 380 -21.64 -9.26 -5.63
N GLN A 381 -22.84 -9.49 -5.07
CA GLN A 381 -23.99 -8.61 -5.29
C GLN A 381 -23.75 -7.23 -4.68
N PHE A 382 -23.26 -7.19 -3.44
CA PHE A 382 -22.99 -5.92 -2.75
C PHE A 382 -21.77 -5.18 -3.36
N THR A 383 -20.72 -5.89 -3.75
CA THR A 383 -19.61 -5.31 -4.53
C THR A 383 -20.12 -4.65 -5.80
N LYS A 384 -21.04 -5.30 -6.53
CA LYS A 384 -21.67 -4.70 -7.70
C LYS A 384 -22.45 -3.43 -7.34
N THR A 385 -23.23 -3.43 -6.26
CA THR A 385 -23.91 -2.23 -5.77
C THR A 385 -22.94 -1.08 -5.48
N LEU A 386 -21.82 -1.35 -4.81
CA LEU A 386 -20.79 -0.35 -4.53
C LEU A 386 -20.14 0.18 -5.81
N MET A 387 -19.80 -0.70 -6.76
CA MET A 387 -19.21 -0.31 -8.05
C MET A 387 -20.19 0.49 -8.91
N ASP A 388 -21.46 0.12 -8.94
CA ASP A 388 -22.49 0.85 -9.67
C ASP A 388 -22.69 2.25 -9.05
N GLN A 389 -22.68 2.36 -7.72
CA GLN A 389 -22.78 3.65 -7.03
C GLN A 389 -21.54 4.52 -7.25
N PHE A 390 -20.34 3.95 -7.23
CA PHE A 390 -19.09 4.63 -7.56
C PHE A 390 -19.13 5.22 -8.98
N ARG A 391 -19.50 4.41 -9.98
CA ARG A 391 -19.60 4.84 -11.37
C ARG A 391 -20.66 5.91 -11.56
N LYS A 392 -21.84 5.73 -10.96
CA LYS A 392 -22.93 6.72 -11.01
C LYS A 392 -22.54 8.05 -10.38
N ARG A 393 -21.75 8.02 -9.31
CA ARG A 393 -21.22 9.23 -8.68
C ARG A 393 -20.24 9.95 -9.61
N LEU A 394 -19.25 9.25 -10.17
CA LEU A 394 -18.32 9.85 -11.12
C LEU A 394 -19.04 10.41 -12.36
N GLU A 395 -20.07 9.71 -12.84
CA GLU A 395 -20.92 10.18 -13.94
C GLU A 395 -21.60 11.48 -13.54
N ALA A 396 -22.30 11.51 -12.40
CA ALA A 396 -22.97 12.72 -11.94
C ALA A 396 -22.02 13.91 -11.77
N GLU A 397 -20.87 13.72 -11.13
CA GLU A 397 -19.87 14.77 -10.92
C GLU A 397 -19.26 15.27 -12.25
N SER A 398 -18.94 14.35 -13.17
CA SER A 398 -18.37 14.70 -14.48
C SER A 398 -19.40 15.42 -15.37
N LEU A 399 -20.66 14.95 -15.37
CA LEU A 399 -21.73 15.55 -16.17
C LEU A 399 -22.19 16.89 -15.60
N GLU A 400 -22.11 17.09 -14.29
CA GLU A 400 -22.37 18.39 -13.68
C GLU A 400 -21.38 19.44 -14.21
N GLN A 401 -20.09 19.10 -14.34
CA GLN A 401 -19.10 20.00 -14.94
C GLN A 401 -19.44 20.32 -16.40
N VAL A 402 -19.86 19.33 -17.18
CA VAL A 402 -20.29 19.53 -18.57
C VAL A 402 -21.50 20.48 -18.63
N ALA A 403 -22.51 20.24 -17.80
CA ALA A 403 -23.73 21.05 -17.75
C ALA A 403 -23.45 22.50 -17.32
N GLN A 404 -22.52 22.70 -16.39
CA GLN A 404 -22.11 24.01 -15.90
C GLN A 404 -21.10 24.72 -16.82
N ASN A 405 -20.63 24.06 -17.89
CA ASN A 405 -19.48 24.48 -18.69
C ASN A 405 -18.25 24.82 -17.81
N ASN A 406 -18.04 24.02 -16.75
CA ASN A 406 -16.92 24.18 -15.85
C ASN A 406 -15.69 23.47 -16.41
N LEU A 407 -14.52 24.11 -16.27
CA LEU A 407 -13.23 23.55 -16.70
C LEU A 407 -12.35 23.32 -15.47
N PRO A 408 -12.25 22.07 -14.99
CA PRO A 408 -11.39 21.76 -13.86
C PRO A 408 -9.92 21.92 -14.27
N ASP A 409 -9.13 22.63 -13.47
CA ASP A 409 -7.68 22.74 -13.68
C ASP A 409 -7.02 21.34 -13.70
N ALA A 410 -7.51 20.40 -12.90
CA ALA A 410 -7.05 19.01 -12.90
C ALA A 410 -7.29 18.31 -14.25
N ALA A 411 -8.43 18.55 -14.92
CA ALA A 411 -8.71 17.99 -16.24
C ALA A 411 -7.77 18.57 -17.31
N ILE A 412 -7.45 19.86 -17.23
CA ILE A 412 -6.46 20.51 -18.09
C ILE A 412 -5.09 19.86 -17.88
N THR A 413 -4.69 19.63 -16.64
CA THR A 413 -3.43 18.96 -16.29
C THR A 413 -3.37 17.53 -16.83
N HIS A 414 -4.42 16.71 -16.65
CA HIS A 414 -4.45 15.34 -17.18
C HIS A 414 -4.36 15.28 -18.70
N LEU A 415 -5.08 16.18 -19.39
CA LEU A 415 -5.02 16.25 -20.85
C LEU A 415 -3.64 16.73 -21.33
N THR A 416 -3.06 17.70 -20.64
CA THR A 416 -1.68 18.18 -20.88
C THR A 416 -0.67 17.05 -20.72
N HIS A 417 -0.80 16.25 -19.66
CA HIS A 417 0.06 15.08 -19.43
C HIS A 417 -0.06 14.06 -20.56
N SER A 418 -1.27 13.78 -21.02
CA SER A 418 -1.51 12.87 -22.15
C SER A 418 -0.85 13.36 -23.45
N TYR A 419 -0.82 14.68 -23.70
CA TYR A 419 -0.06 15.23 -24.82
C TYR A 419 1.45 15.08 -24.63
N PHE A 420 1.97 15.27 -23.41
CA PHE A 420 3.38 15.00 -23.12
C PHE A 420 3.74 13.54 -23.37
N GLU A 421 2.93 12.56 -22.95
CA GLU A 421 3.19 11.14 -23.23
C GLU A 421 3.34 10.86 -24.73
N GLN A 422 2.49 11.46 -25.56
CA GLN A 422 2.57 11.33 -27.02
C GLN A 422 3.83 11.98 -27.60
N LEU A 423 4.19 13.17 -27.13
CA LEU A 423 5.39 13.89 -27.57
C LEU A 423 6.67 13.17 -27.11
N ASP A 424 6.70 12.71 -25.87
CA ASP A 424 7.82 11.96 -25.30
C ASP A 424 8.03 10.65 -26.06
N SER A 425 6.95 9.92 -26.38
CA SER A 425 7.03 8.73 -27.23
C SER A 425 7.63 9.04 -28.62
N GLN A 426 7.23 10.15 -29.25
CA GLN A 426 7.78 10.57 -30.54
C GLN A 426 9.26 11.01 -30.43
N ALA A 427 9.61 11.77 -29.39
CA ALA A 427 10.96 12.26 -29.17
C ALA A 427 11.94 11.09 -28.91
N LYS A 428 11.53 10.12 -28.09
CA LYS A 428 12.30 8.92 -27.75
C LYS A 428 12.74 8.13 -28.99
N LYS A 429 11.91 8.04 -30.03
CA LYS A 429 12.25 7.35 -31.30
C LYS A 429 13.48 7.90 -32.01
N PHE A 430 13.91 9.13 -31.70
CA PHE A 430 15.09 9.73 -32.31
C PHE A 430 16.40 9.42 -31.58
N TYR A 431 16.35 9.07 -30.30
CA TYR A 431 17.58 8.89 -29.49
C TYR A 431 17.64 7.59 -28.69
N LEU A 432 16.51 6.97 -28.34
CA LEU A 432 16.44 5.64 -27.75
C LEU A 432 16.46 4.57 -28.86
N THR A 433 17.64 4.37 -29.46
CA THR A 433 17.84 3.36 -30.49
C THR A 433 19.14 2.61 -30.28
N THR A 434 19.21 1.36 -30.71
CA THR A 434 20.46 0.58 -30.72
C THR A 434 21.58 1.25 -31.55
N ASN A 435 21.22 1.98 -32.61
CA ASN A 435 22.16 2.78 -33.40
C ASN A 435 22.80 3.91 -32.59
N ALA A 436 22.07 4.51 -31.65
CA ALA A 436 22.62 5.55 -30.76
C ALA A 436 23.82 5.06 -29.96
N PHE A 437 23.89 3.76 -29.68
CA PHE A 437 24.97 3.09 -28.94
C PHE A 437 26.02 2.41 -29.80
N THR A 438 25.70 2.04 -31.04
CA THR A 438 26.62 1.26 -31.92
C THR A 438 27.28 2.11 -33.01
N LYS A 439 26.70 3.26 -33.39
CA LYS A 439 27.19 4.11 -34.47
C LYS A 439 27.47 5.54 -34.00
N PRO A 440 28.66 6.11 -34.27
CA PRO A 440 28.95 7.51 -33.96
C PRO A 440 27.92 8.48 -34.52
N ASN A 441 27.59 9.54 -33.77
CA ASN A 441 26.68 10.62 -34.18
C ASN A 441 25.26 10.18 -34.58
N SER A 442 24.78 9.04 -34.07
CA SER A 442 23.43 8.53 -34.39
C SER A 442 22.33 9.08 -33.49
N MET A 443 22.70 9.73 -32.38
CA MET A 443 21.76 10.41 -31.48
C MET A 443 21.20 11.67 -32.15
N LYS A 444 19.92 11.64 -32.49
CA LYS A 444 19.22 12.73 -33.16
C LYS A 444 18.52 13.67 -32.16
N PHE A 445 19.29 14.22 -31.23
CA PHE A 445 18.78 15.11 -30.18
C PHE A 445 18.11 16.37 -30.73
N GLY A 446 18.61 16.91 -31.83
CA GLY A 446 17.99 18.06 -32.49
C GLY A 446 16.59 17.74 -33.02
N GLU A 447 16.41 16.58 -33.64
CA GLU A 447 15.09 16.12 -34.09
C GLU A 447 14.15 15.83 -32.93
N ALA A 448 14.65 15.26 -31.82
CA ALA A 448 13.86 15.04 -30.62
C ALA A 448 13.35 16.35 -30.00
N ILE A 449 14.17 17.41 -29.92
CA ILE A 449 13.74 18.73 -29.44
C ILE A 449 12.66 19.34 -30.35
N ARG A 450 12.78 19.17 -31.68
CA ARG A 450 11.82 19.74 -32.64
C ARG A 450 10.40 19.20 -32.50
N VAL A 451 10.24 18.04 -31.86
CA VAL A 451 8.91 17.51 -31.48
C VAL A 451 8.16 18.52 -30.58
N TYR A 452 8.90 19.27 -29.76
CA TYR A 452 8.38 20.29 -28.84
C TYR A 452 8.46 21.72 -29.38
N ASP A 453 8.84 21.92 -30.65
CA ASP A 453 8.85 23.25 -31.24
C ASP A 453 7.43 23.83 -31.26
N GLU A 454 7.32 25.14 -31.10
CA GLU A 454 6.04 25.84 -31.06
C GLU A 454 5.16 25.52 -32.28
N SER A 455 5.75 25.36 -33.47
CA SER A 455 4.99 24.98 -34.68
C SER A 455 4.42 23.56 -34.63
N SER A 456 5.12 22.62 -33.98
CA SER A 456 4.66 21.25 -33.74
C SER A 456 3.57 21.23 -32.68
N LEU A 457 3.79 21.94 -31.56
CA LEU A 457 2.80 22.08 -30.49
C LEU A 457 1.53 22.77 -30.99
N ARG A 458 1.65 23.79 -31.84
CA ARG A 458 0.49 24.51 -32.37
C ARG A 458 -0.39 23.66 -33.27
N LYS A 459 0.13 22.59 -33.88
CA LYS A 459 -0.69 21.64 -34.64
C LYS A 459 -1.70 20.91 -33.75
N LEU A 460 -1.42 20.72 -32.46
CA LEU A 460 -2.38 20.13 -31.51
C LEU A 460 -3.64 20.99 -31.36
N HIS A 461 -3.54 22.32 -31.49
CA HIS A 461 -4.72 23.20 -31.52
C HIS A 461 -5.59 23.01 -32.77
N SER A 462 -4.98 22.60 -33.89
CA SER A 462 -5.68 22.43 -35.17
C SER A 462 -6.33 21.06 -35.33
N LEU A 463 -6.05 20.12 -34.44
CA LEU A 463 -6.68 18.81 -34.45
C LEU A 463 -8.10 18.92 -33.88
N PRO A 464 -9.08 18.20 -34.47
CA PRO A 464 -10.40 18.11 -33.89
C PRO A 464 -10.33 17.51 -32.47
N PRO A 465 -11.23 17.89 -31.56
CA PRO A 465 -11.21 17.37 -30.21
C PRO A 465 -11.36 15.85 -30.16
N ASP A 466 -10.43 15.22 -29.46
CA ASP A 466 -10.52 13.81 -29.10
C ASP A 466 -11.44 13.68 -27.89
N SER A 467 -12.72 13.41 -28.16
CA SER A 467 -13.75 13.31 -27.13
C SER A 467 -13.46 12.20 -26.10
N ASP A 468 -12.76 11.14 -26.49
CA ASP A 468 -12.41 10.05 -25.56
C ASP A 468 -11.30 10.51 -24.60
N LEU A 469 -10.29 11.23 -25.10
CA LEU A 469 -9.20 11.75 -24.27
C LEU A 469 -9.67 12.87 -23.33
N VAL A 470 -10.56 13.73 -23.82
CA VAL A 470 -11.21 14.77 -23.00
C VAL A 470 -12.10 14.14 -21.93
N ALA A 471 -12.91 13.14 -22.28
CA ALA A 471 -13.74 12.41 -21.32
C ALA A 471 -12.90 11.73 -20.23
N LYS A 472 -11.82 11.04 -20.62
CA LYS A 472 -10.85 10.46 -19.67
C LYS A 472 -10.35 11.53 -18.69
N SER A 473 -9.92 12.69 -19.22
CA SER A 473 -9.32 13.75 -18.40
C SER A 473 -10.32 14.39 -17.43
N LEU A 474 -11.58 14.56 -17.85
CA LEU A 474 -12.66 15.04 -16.99
C LEU A 474 -12.97 14.05 -15.86
N VAL A 475 -13.05 12.75 -16.16
CA VAL A 475 -13.31 11.72 -15.14
C VAL A 475 -12.13 11.58 -14.17
N GLU A 476 -10.89 11.54 -14.67
CA GLU A 476 -9.68 11.44 -13.85
C GLU A 476 -9.51 12.64 -12.90
N ALA A 477 -10.01 13.82 -13.27
CA ALA A 477 -9.97 15.00 -12.40
C ALA A 477 -10.74 14.82 -11.06
N HIS A 478 -11.60 13.81 -10.97
CA HIS A 478 -12.31 13.43 -9.74
C HIS A 478 -11.60 12.32 -8.96
N LEU A 479 -10.61 11.65 -9.55
CA LEU A 479 -9.88 10.57 -8.90
C LEU A 479 -8.62 11.12 -8.18
N PRO A 480 -8.33 10.71 -6.94
CA PRO A 480 -7.06 11.03 -6.28
C PRO A 480 -5.85 10.63 -7.13
N GLU A 481 -4.68 11.23 -7.02
CA GLU A 481 -3.50 10.72 -7.76
C GLU A 481 -3.18 9.27 -7.38
N ALA A 482 -2.85 8.43 -8.37
CA ALA A 482 -2.40 7.08 -8.08
C ALA A 482 -1.08 7.13 -7.31
N PRO A 483 -0.92 6.35 -6.22
CA PRO A 483 0.39 6.23 -5.58
C PRO A 483 1.40 5.67 -6.60
N PRO A 484 2.68 6.08 -6.54
CA PRO A 484 3.71 5.47 -7.38
C PRO A 484 3.77 3.95 -7.11
N ALA A 485 3.88 3.16 -8.18
CA ALA A 485 3.92 1.70 -8.09
C ALA A 485 5.07 1.21 -7.20
N ASP A 486 4.79 0.25 -6.32
CA ASP A 486 5.79 -0.39 -5.44
C ASP A 486 6.75 -1.28 -6.29
N GLU A 487 8.03 -1.37 -5.94
CA GLU A 487 9.04 -2.16 -6.66
C GLU A 487 8.66 -3.66 -6.70
N LEU A 488 7.94 -4.14 -5.68
CA LEU A 488 7.34 -5.48 -5.69
C LEU A 488 6.25 -5.63 -6.76
N GLU A 489 5.42 -4.61 -6.94
CA GLU A 489 4.37 -4.63 -7.95
C GLU A 489 4.97 -4.65 -9.36
N VAL A 490 6.00 -3.84 -9.60
CA VAL A 490 6.74 -3.86 -10.86
C VAL A 490 7.43 -5.22 -11.07
N PHE A 491 8.00 -5.81 -10.02
CA PHE A 491 8.55 -7.18 -10.07
C PHE A 491 7.51 -8.20 -10.52
N LEU A 492 6.36 -8.23 -9.86
CA LEU A 492 5.29 -9.19 -10.14
C LEU A 492 4.61 -8.97 -11.51
N ASN A 493 4.70 -7.76 -12.06
CA ASN A 493 4.21 -7.44 -13.41
C ASN A 493 5.17 -7.88 -14.52
N GLU A 494 6.47 -7.93 -14.26
CA GLU A 494 7.46 -8.30 -15.28
C GLU A 494 7.74 -9.81 -15.33
N VAL A 495 7.79 -10.49 -14.19
CA VAL A 495 8.13 -11.93 -14.14
C VAL A 495 7.07 -12.80 -14.81
N HIS A 496 7.53 -13.81 -15.56
CA HIS A 496 6.68 -14.71 -16.35
C HIS A 496 6.00 -15.75 -15.46
N LEU A 497 5.10 -15.28 -14.59
CA LEU A 497 4.25 -16.14 -13.77
C LEU A 497 3.46 -17.08 -14.67
N THR A 498 3.60 -18.38 -14.41
CA THR A 498 2.90 -19.46 -15.13
C THR A 498 1.47 -19.68 -14.63
N GLY A 499 1.08 -18.91 -13.61
CA GLY A 499 -0.15 -19.01 -12.86
C GLY A 499 -1.38 -19.29 -13.70
N HIS A 500 -1.70 -20.58 -13.79
CA HIS A 500 -3.08 -21.07 -13.75
C HIS A 500 -3.60 -20.83 -12.32
N SER A 501 -3.68 -19.57 -11.89
CA SER A 501 -4.31 -19.27 -10.62
C SER A 501 -5.80 -19.10 -10.92
N PRO A 502 -6.67 -20.02 -10.45
CA PRO A 502 -8.09 -19.88 -10.70
C PRO A 502 -8.53 -18.53 -10.14
N ARG A 503 -9.28 -17.76 -10.95
CA ARG A 503 -9.91 -16.47 -10.65
C ARG A 503 -10.80 -16.44 -9.37
N ASN A 504 -10.73 -17.46 -8.51
CA ASN A 504 -11.66 -17.74 -7.42
C ASN A 504 -11.02 -17.87 -6.03
N TYR A 505 -9.73 -17.56 -5.83
CA TYR A 505 -9.25 -17.33 -4.46
C TYR A 505 -9.38 -15.85 -4.11
N GLU A 506 -10.11 -15.61 -3.04
CA GLU A 506 -10.62 -14.33 -2.58
C GLU A 506 -9.51 -13.27 -2.46
N VAL A 507 -9.77 -12.07 -3.00
CA VAL A 507 -9.12 -10.82 -2.57
C VAL A 507 -9.02 -10.84 -1.04
N ASP A 508 -7.80 -10.66 -0.51
CA ASP A 508 -7.38 -10.72 0.91
C ASP A 508 -8.41 -11.32 1.86
N HIS A 509 -8.12 -12.48 2.46
CA HIS A 509 -9.01 -13.08 3.45
C HIS A 509 -9.37 -12.03 4.53
N PRO A 510 -10.66 -11.68 4.73
CA PRO A 510 -11.02 -10.45 5.43
C PRO A 510 -10.45 -10.32 6.86
N ILE A 511 -10.21 -11.46 7.52
CA ILE A 511 -9.58 -11.54 8.84
C ILE A 511 -8.16 -10.96 8.87
N LEU A 512 -7.37 -11.13 7.80
CA LEU A 512 -6.02 -10.56 7.73
C LEU A 512 -6.11 -9.04 7.62
N LYS A 513 -7.03 -8.55 6.81
CA LYS A 513 -7.22 -7.12 6.60
C LYS A 513 -7.77 -6.38 7.83
N ASP A 514 -8.73 -6.98 8.54
CA ASP A 514 -9.27 -6.41 9.79
C ASP A 514 -8.21 -6.32 10.91
N ASN A 515 -7.14 -7.11 10.81
CA ASN A 515 -5.99 -7.08 11.71
C ASN A 515 -4.86 -6.13 11.25
N GLN A 516 -5.14 -5.23 10.30
CA GLN A 516 -4.16 -4.29 9.73
C GLN A 516 -2.94 -4.99 9.10
N PHE A 517 -3.11 -6.23 8.65
CA PHE A 517 -2.09 -6.91 7.87
C PHE A 517 -2.00 -6.26 6.47
N PRO A 518 -0.79 -6.03 5.94
CA PRO A 518 -0.62 -5.48 4.59
C PRO A 518 -1.28 -6.41 3.56
N SER A 519 -1.85 -5.83 2.51
CA SER A 519 -2.47 -6.59 1.42
C SER A 519 -1.48 -7.60 0.86
N ILE A 520 -1.89 -8.87 0.72
CA ILE A 520 -1.03 -9.92 0.19
C ILE A 520 -1.26 -10.03 -1.31
N ASP A 521 -0.23 -9.73 -2.10
CA ASP A 521 -0.30 -10.07 -3.53
C ASP A 521 -0.22 -11.59 -3.71
N PHE A 522 -1.35 -12.21 -4.09
CA PHE A 522 -1.44 -13.65 -4.24
C PHE A 522 -0.58 -14.22 -5.38
N ARG A 523 -0.05 -13.39 -6.28
CA ARG A 523 0.97 -13.83 -7.26
C ARG A 523 2.21 -14.38 -6.57
N LEU A 524 2.50 -13.94 -5.35
CA LEU A 524 3.58 -14.48 -4.51
C LEU A 524 3.43 -15.99 -4.22
N ARG A 525 2.21 -16.53 -4.27
CA ARG A 525 1.96 -17.96 -4.03
C ARG A 525 2.68 -18.85 -5.03
N GLU A 526 2.89 -18.38 -6.26
CA GLU A 526 3.62 -19.15 -7.27
C GLU A 526 5.07 -19.41 -6.84
N PHE A 527 5.68 -18.52 -6.06
CA PHE A 527 7.02 -18.71 -5.50
C PHE A 527 7.03 -19.62 -4.26
N PHE A 528 5.89 -19.86 -3.63
CA PHE A 528 5.78 -20.91 -2.62
C PHE A 528 5.66 -22.28 -3.28
N GLU A 529 4.78 -22.41 -4.27
CA GLU A 529 4.53 -23.68 -4.98
C GLU A 529 5.72 -24.09 -5.85
N LYS A 530 6.37 -23.11 -6.46
CA LYS A 530 7.59 -23.26 -7.25
C LYS A 530 8.56 -22.15 -6.81
N PRO A 531 9.42 -22.39 -5.81
CA PRO A 531 10.46 -21.44 -5.42
C PRO A 531 11.31 -21.00 -6.61
N LEU A 532 11.67 -19.72 -6.68
CA LEU A 532 12.61 -19.21 -7.66
C LEU A 532 13.96 -19.88 -7.46
N LEU A 533 14.41 -20.58 -8.48
CA LEU A 533 15.74 -21.17 -8.52
C LEU A 533 16.73 -20.20 -9.15
N LYS A 534 18.01 -20.54 -9.07
CA LYS A 534 19.02 -19.88 -9.90
C LYS A 534 18.67 -20.13 -11.37
N ASP A 535 18.73 -19.07 -12.17
CA ASP A 535 18.44 -19.10 -13.62
C ASP A 535 16.99 -19.55 -13.95
N ASP A 536 16.04 -19.24 -13.05
CA ASP A 536 14.63 -19.60 -13.19
C ASP A 536 14.01 -18.98 -14.46
N ALA A 537 13.34 -19.81 -15.26
CA ALA A 537 12.73 -19.41 -16.52
C ALA A 537 11.72 -18.26 -16.38
N ARG A 538 11.13 -18.07 -15.20
CA ARG A 538 10.19 -16.97 -14.94
C ARG A 538 10.86 -15.60 -14.87
N LEU A 539 12.16 -15.56 -14.60
CA LEU A 539 12.93 -14.33 -14.52
C LEU A 539 13.60 -13.96 -15.87
N ILE A 540 13.75 -14.94 -16.76
CA ILE A 540 14.37 -14.77 -18.08
C ILE A 540 13.60 -13.73 -18.89
N GLY A 541 14.30 -12.74 -19.47
CA GLY A 541 13.69 -11.67 -20.28
C GLY A 541 13.17 -10.47 -19.49
N THR A 542 13.34 -10.46 -18.17
CA THR A 542 12.91 -9.38 -17.27
C THR A 542 14.10 -8.66 -16.65
N ARG A 543 13.86 -7.50 -16.00
CA ARG A 543 14.91 -6.80 -15.25
C ARG A 543 15.41 -7.54 -13.99
N TYR A 544 14.87 -8.74 -13.73
CA TYR A 544 15.19 -9.61 -12.59
C TYR A 544 15.81 -10.94 -12.99
N ALA A 545 16.16 -11.15 -14.26
CA ALA A 545 16.80 -12.37 -14.75
C ALA A 545 18.00 -12.82 -13.89
N HIS A 546 18.73 -11.85 -13.30
CA HIS A 546 19.91 -12.09 -12.46
C HIS A 546 19.70 -11.90 -10.97
N MET A 547 18.44 -11.85 -10.50
CA MET A 547 18.09 -11.65 -9.09
C MET A 547 19.09 -12.34 -8.15
N SER A 548 19.64 -11.64 -7.16
CA SER A 548 20.68 -12.21 -6.29
C SER A 548 20.15 -13.45 -5.56
N ASP A 549 21.05 -14.34 -5.13
CA ASP A 549 20.65 -15.47 -4.28
C ASP A 549 19.94 -14.99 -3.01
N ALA A 550 20.40 -13.88 -2.44
CA ALA A 550 19.78 -13.25 -1.27
C ALA A 550 18.37 -12.75 -1.58
N ALA A 551 18.16 -12.03 -2.69
CA ALA A 551 16.86 -11.54 -3.10
C ALA A 551 15.89 -12.70 -3.43
N ARG A 552 16.35 -13.72 -4.19
CA ARG A 552 15.55 -14.93 -4.47
C ARG A 552 15.18 -15.66 -3.19
N GLN A 553 16.14 -15.87 -2.29
CA GLN A 553 15.89 -16.54 -1.01
C GLN A 553 14.97 -15.71 -0.12
N SER A 554 15.09 -14.39 -0.11
CA SER A 554 14.20 -13.48 0.61
C SER A 554 12.78 -13.59 0.08
N LEU A 555 12.58 -13.50 -1.24
CA LEU A 555 11.27 -13.64 -1.88
C LEU A 555 10.65 -15.03 -1.68
N ASN A 556 11.44 -16.09 -1.84
CA ASN A 556 11.00 -17.47 -1.58
C ASN A 556 10.66 -17.68 -0.10
N ALA A 557 11.46 -17.12 0.81
CA ALA A 557 11.20 -17.21 2.24
C ALA A 557 9.94 -16.42 2.64
N ALA A 558 9.69 -15.28 1.99
CA ALA A 558 8.47 -14.51 2.17
C ALA A 558 7.25 -15.28 1.67
N ALA A 559 7.29 -15.79 0.44
CA ALA A 559 6.23 -16.65 -0.10
C ALA A 559 5.98 -17.87 0.79
N ASN A 560 7.04 -18.53 1.26
CA ASN A 560 6.91 -19.67 2.17
C ASN A 560 6.34 -19.27 3.53
N ALA A 561 6.77 -18.15 4.13
CA ALA A 561 6.21 -17.66 5.40
C ALA A 561 4.72 -17.31 5.30
N LEU A 562 4.26 -16.86 4.12
CA LEU A 562 2.86 -16.54 3.86
C LEU A 562 2.02 -17.78 3.58
N PHE A 563 2.50 -18.68 2.72
CA PHE A 563 1.66 -19.74 2.14
C PHE A 563 1.91 -21.16 2.67
N GLN A 564 3.03 -21.43 3.36
CA GLN A 564 3.33 -22.77 3.89
C GLN A 564 2.24 -23.32 4.82
N ASP A 565 1.68 -22.43 5.63
CA ASP A 565 0.60 -22.75 6.57
C ASP A 565 -0.45 -21.63 6.52
N TYR A 566 -0.90 -21.27 5.30
CA TYR A 566 -1.83 -20.15 5.08
C TYR A 566 -3.09 -20.25 5.95
N GLU A 567 -3.64 -21.47 6.10
CA GLU A 567 -4.77 -21.75 7.00
C GLU A 567 -4.42 -21.51 8.47
N LYS A 568 -3.22 -21.87 8.93
CA LYS A 568 -2.79 -21.56 10.30
C LYS A 568 -2.50 -20.07 10.48
N LEU A 569 -2.09 -19.35 9.44
CA LEU A 569 -1.94 -17.89 9.49
C LEU A 569 -3.30 -17.22 9.65
N ILE A 570 -4.30 -17.66 8.88
CA ILE A 570 -5.69 -17.20 9.03
C ILE A 570 -6.22 -17.58 10.42
N GLU A 571 -5.99 -18.82 10.87
CA GLU A 571 -6.41 -19.28 12.19
C GLU A 571 -5.69 -18.53 13.31
N ALA A 572 -4.40 -18.22 13.17
CA ALA A 572 -3.63 -17.41 14.11
C ALA A 572 -4.15 -15.98 14.19
N ALA A 573 -4.45 -15.36 13.04
CA ALA A 573 -5.05 -14.03 12.98
C ALA A 573 -6.46 -14.03 13.61
N LYS A 574 -7.27 -15.06 13.34
CA LYS A 574 -8.62 -15.24 13.90
C LYS A 574 -8.61 -15.54 15.40
N SER A 575 -7.70 -16.40 15.85
CA SER A 575 -7.58 -16.83 17.24
C SER A 575 -6.92 -15.76 18.11
N GLY A 576 -6.03 -14.94 17.55
CA GLY A 576 -5.36 -13.85 18.26
C GLY A 576 -6.34 -12.92 18.99
N ASP A 577 -7.40 -12.50 18.32
CA ASP A 577 -8.45 -11.65 18.92
C ASP A 577 -9.22 -12.35 20.04
N ASN A 578 -9.57 -13.62 19.84
CA ASN A 578 -10.30 -14.41 20.83
C ASN A 578 -9.43 -14.71 22.06
N LEU A 579 -8.17 -15.04 21.85
CA LEU A 579 -7.17 -15.28 22.89
C LEU A 579 -6.89 -13.99 23.66
N LYS A 580 -6.78 -12.84 22.99
CA LYS A 580 -6.61 -11.51 23.64
C LYS A 580 -7.80 -11.17 24.55
N LYS A 581 -9.03 -11.44 24.10
CA LYS A 581 -10.24 -11.29 24.94
C LYS A 581 -10.22 -12.24 26.14
N LYS A 582 -9.83 -13.50 25.93
CA LYS A 582 -9.73 -14.50 27.00
C LYS A 582 -8.65 -14.14 28.03
N ILE A 583 -7.51 -13.62 27.57
CA ILE A 583 -6.45 -13.06 28.42
C ILE A 583 -7.00 -11.92 29.26
N ALA A 584 -7.70 -10.95 28.69
CA ALA A 584 -8.25 -9.82 29.44
C ALA A 584 -9.22 -10.26 30.57
N VAL A 585 -10.03 -11.30 30.33
CA VAL A 585 -10.90 -11.89 31.36
C VAL A 585 -10.09 -12.55 32.48
N LEU A 586 -9.11 -13.38 32.11
CA LEU A 586 -8.24 -14.07 33.07
C LEU A 586 -7.36 -13.09 33.86
N GLU A 587 -6.88 -12.01 33.23
CA GLU A 587 -6.13 -10.95 33.91
C GLU A 587 -7.00 -10.14 34.87
N GLY A 588 -8.30 -10.00 34.58
CA GLY A 588 -9.27 -9.45 35.51
C GLY A 588 -9.43 -10.32 36.77
N GLN A 589 -9.47 -11.64 36.61
CA GLN A 589 -9.57 -12.60 37.72
C GLN A 589 -8.26 -12.70 38.52
N LEU A 590 -7.12 -12.63 37.84
CA LEU A 590 -5.78 -12.74 38.43
C LEU A 590 -5.16 -11.38 38.77
N ARG A 591 -5.95 -10.30 38.80
CA ARG A 591 -5.43 -8.92 38.87
C ARG A 591 -4.43 -8.68 40.01
N GLU A 592 -4.69 -9.24 41.19
CA GLU A 592 -3.80 -9.08 42.35
C GLU A 592 -2.72 -10.17 42.42
N ASP A 593 -2.84 -11.23 41.62
CA ASP A 593 -1.88 -12.35 41.56
C ASP A 593 -0.82 -12.11 40.48
N ILE A 594 -1.12 -11.32 39.45
CA ILE A 594 -0.17 -10.98 38.38
C ILE A 594 1.10 -10.32 38.91
N PRO A 595 1.08 -9.32 39.81
CA PRO A 595 2.31 -8.73 40.36
C PRO A 595 3.24 -9.77 41.02
N PRO A 596 2.79 -10.61 41.98
CA PRO A 596 3.66 -11.65 42.56
C PRO A 596 4.08 -12.72 41.53
N MET A 597 3.24 -13.05 40.53
CA MET A 597 3.64 -13.92 39.43
C MET A 597 4.83 -13.36 38.64
N LEU A 598 4.84 -12.04 38.38
CA LEU A 598 5.93 -11.34 37.69
C LEU A 598 7.19 -11.23 38.56
N GLU A 599 7.06 -11.08 39.88
CA GLU A 599 8.19 -11.10 40.81
C GLU A 599 8.88 -12.47 40.83
N ILE A 600 8.09 -13.56 40.90
CA ILE A 600 8.61 -14.93 40.83
C ILE A 600 9.31 -15.18 39.50
N MET A 601 8.74 -14.71 38.38
CA MET A 601 9.40 -14.79 37.08
C MET A 601 10.72 -14.02 37.07
N SER A 602 10.72 -12.77 37.54
CA SER A 602 11.92 -11.92 37.57
C SER A 602 13.03 -12.54 38.41
N PHE A 603 12.67 -13.21 39.52
CA PHE A 603 13.60 -13.97 40.34
C PHE A 603 14.21 -15.17 39.58
N ILE A 604 13.40 -15.93 38.84
CA ILE A 604 13.88 -17.03 38.00
C ILE A 604 14.83 -16.51 36.91
N GLU A 605 14.50 -15.39 36.26
CA GLU A 605 15.35 -14.76 35.24
C GLU A 605 16.67 -14.23 35.80
N HIS A 606 16.65 -13.64 37.00
CA HIS A 606 17.84 -13.11 37.65
C HIS A 606 18.81 -14.22 38.07
N ASN A 607 18.31 -15.31 38.65
CA ASN A 607 19.15 -16.44 39.06
C ASN A 607 19.76 -17.19 37.88
N LYS A 608 19.08 -17.22 36.73
CA LYS A 608 19.64 -17.73 35.47
C LYS A 608 20.86 -16.91 35.01
N LYS A 609 20.83 -15.58 35.12
CA LYS A 609 21.96 -14.71 34.70
C LYS A 609 23.18 -14.83 35.61
N ILE A 610 23.00 -15.30 36.84
CA ILE A 610 24.05 -15.37 37.88
C ILE A 610 24.65 -16.78 38.00
N GLY A 611 24.06 -17.80 37.35
CA GLY A 611 24.60 -19.16 37.35
C GLY A 611 24.46 -19.91 38.69
N ASN A 612 23.57 -19.46 39.58
CA ASN A 612 23.35 -20.11 40.87
C ASN A 612 22.13 -21.04 40.81
N VAL A 613 22.39 -22.33 41.07
CA VAL A 613 21.39 -23.36 41.36
C VAL A 613 20.79 -23.07 42.73
N LEU A 614 19.46 -22.99 42.82
CA LEU A 614 18.73 -22.75 44.05
C LEU A 614 18.87 -23.95 45.00
N GLY A 615 19.59 -23.76 46.10
CA GLY A 615 19.52 -24.59 47.30
C GLY A 615 19.25 -23.68 48.49
N GLY A 616 18.04 -23.77 49.06
CA GLY A 616 17.58 -22.99 50.21
C GLY A 616 16.09 -23.15 50.43
#